data_AF-A0A940W9H8-F1
#
_entry.id   AF-A0A940W9H8-F1
#
_cell.length_a   1.000
_cell.length_b   1.000
_cell.length_c   1.000
_cell.angle_alpha   90.00
_cell.angle_beta   90.00
_cell.angle_gamma   90.00
#
_symmetry.space_group_name_H-M   'P 1'
#
loop_
_entity.id
_entity.type
_entity.pdbx_description
1 polymer ?
#
loop_
_entity_poly.entity_id
_entity_poly.type
_entity_poly.pdbx_seq_one_letter_code
_entity_poly.pdbx_strand_id
1 'polypeptide(L)'
;TLDREVMHLRDSLMPRFAELIYNGYWYSPEMDLLKGTIEATQGNVSGTARLKLYKGGITVAGRKSPVSLYRTDFATFEKETVFNQADATGFIKINALRLKIRSMLKNRKG
;
A
#
# COMPACT_ATOMS: atom_id res chain seq x y z
N THR A 1 -1.01 8.42 -5.14
CA THR A 1 -0.62 9.57 -4.32
C THR A 1 0.24 9.16 -3.15
N LEU A 2 0.03 7.97 -2.57
CA LEU A 2 0.87 7.43 -1.51
C LEU A 2 1.80 6.33 -2.04
N ASP A 3 3.05 6.31 -1.55
CA ASP A 3 3.98 5.22 -1.82
C ASP A 3 3.49 3.89 -1.22
N ARG A 4 3.89 2.76 -1.81
CA ARG A 4 3.44 1.43 -1.42
C ARG A 4 3.81 1.08 0.02
N GLU A 5 5.05 1.32 0.44
CA GLU A 5 5.50 0.95 1.78
C GLU A 5 4.91 1.87 2.85
N VAL A 6 4.78 3.16 2.52
CA VAL A 6 4.08 4.12 3.40
C VAL A 6 2.62 3.73 3.59
N MET A 7 1.94 3.28 2.52
CA MET A 7 0.56 2.78 2.61
C MET A 7 0.46 1.53 3.52
N HIS A 8 1.35 0.55 3.34
CA HIS A 8 1.37 -0.64 4.19
C HIS A 8 1.61 -0.30 5.66
N LEU A 9 2.56 0.59 5.96
CA LEU A 9 2.82 1.03 7.32
C LEU A 9 1.61 1.72 7.93
N ARG A 10 1.04 2.73 7.23
CA ARG A 10 -0.18 3.41 7.68
C ARG A 10 -1.30 2.42 7.99
N ASP A 11 -1.58 1.50 7.06
CA ASP A 11 -2.68 0.54 7.19
C ASP A 11 -2.48 -0.41 8.38
N SER A 12 -1.23 -0.76 8.69
CA SER A 12 -0.90 -1.57 9.88
C SER A 12 -1.20 -0.86 11.20
N LEU A 13 -1.17 0.48 11.22
CA LEU A 13 -1.43 1.31 12.41
C LEU A 13 -2.92 1.65 12.59
N MET A 14 -3.75 1.53 11.54
CA MET A 14 -5.17 1.91 11.59
C MET A 14 -6.00 1.13 12.63
N PRO A 15 -5.80 -0.18 12.83
CA PRO A 15 -6.52 -0.90 13.88
C PRO A 15 -6.26 -0.32 15.28
N ARG A 16 -5.00 0.02 15.59
CA ARG A 16 -4.64 0.61 16.89
C ARG A 16 -5.21 2.03 17.04
N PHE A 17 -5.17 2.82 15.98
CA PHE A 17 -5.79 4.14 15.96
C PHE A 17 -7.28 4.07 16.27
N ALA A 18 -8.02 3.14 15.64
CA ALA A 18 -9.44 2.92 15.90
C ALA A 18 -9.71 2.42 17.33
N GLU A 19 -8.88 1.51 17.84
CA GLU A 19 -8.98 1.00 19.23
C GLU A 19 -8.85 2.12 20.26
N LEU A 20 -7.86 3.01 20.11
CA LEU A 20 -7.67 4.13 21.03
C LEU A 20 -8.85 5.10 21.01
N ILE A 21 -9.44 5.37 19.84
CA ILE A 21 -10.66 6.18 19.73
C ILE A 21 -11.80 5.49 20.48
N TYR A 22 -12.02 4.20 20.22
CA TYR A 22 -13.10 3.43 20.83
C TYR A 22 -13.01 3.42 22.36
N ASN A 23 -11.80 3.30 22.89
CA ASN A 23 -11.54 3.28 24.34
C ASN A 23 -11.50 4.69 24.97
N GLY A 24 -11.71 5.77 24.20
CA GLY A 24 -11.74 7.15 24.71
C GLY A 24 -10.37 7.80 24.92
N TYR A 25 -9.29 7.20 24.43
CA TYR A 25 -7.92 7.70 24.55
C TYR A 25 -7.58 8.74 23.49
N TRP A 26 -8.46 9.71 23.22
CA TRP A 26 -8.23 10.72 22.19
C TRP A 26 -7.09 11.69 22.51
N TYR A 27 -6.81 11.94 23.79
CA TYR A 27 -5.79 12.86 24.29
C TYR A 27 -4.60 12.13 24.93
N SER A 28 -4.41 10.84 24.65
CA SER A 28 -3.29 10.08 25.17
C SER A 28 -2.01 10.32 24.34
N PRO A 29 -0.82 10.16 24.94
CA PRO A 29 0.44 10.39 24.22
C PRO A 29 0.61 9.46 23.00
N GLU A 30 0.14 8.22 23.08
CA GLU A 30 0.16 7.30 21.93
C GLU A 30 -0.79 7.72 20.80
N MET A 31 -1.91 8.38 21.11
CA MET A 31 -2.80 8.95 20.11
C MET A 31 -2.14 10.14 19.39
N ASP A 32 -1.45 11.01 20.11
CA ASP A 32 -0.74 12.15 19.50
C ASP A 32 0.35 11.69 18.52
N LEU A 33 1.10 10.64 18.86
CA LEU A 33 2.07 10.02 17.96
C LEU A 33 1.42 9.46 16.68
N LEU A 34 0.29 8.76 16.82
CA LEU A 34 -0.41 8.19 15.67
C LEU A 34 -1.04 9.27 14.80
N LYS A 35 -1.63 10.32 15.38
CA LYS A 35 -2.18 11.47 14.64
C LYS A 35 -1.10 12.14 13.81
N GLY A 36 0.06 12.46 14.41
CA GLY A 36 1.17 13.08 13.67
C GLY A 36 1.68 12.19 12.53
N THR A 37 1.74 10.88 12.76
CA THR A 37 2.09 9.91 11.71
C THR A 37 1.08 9.92 10.57
N ILE A 38 -0.23 9.92 10.89
CA ILE A 38 -1.30 9.98 9.89
C ILE A 38 -1.25 11.28 9.10
N GLU A 39 -1.11 12.43 9.77
CA GLU A 39 -0.99 13.74 9.12
C GLU A 39 0.18 13.76 8.13
N ALA A 40 1.35 13.24 8.52
CA ALA A 40 2.49 13.13 7.63
C ALA A 40 2.19 12.28 6.39
N THR A 41 1.43 11.19 6.53
CA THR A 41 1.02 10.35 5.37
C THR A 41 0.04 11.05 4.43
N GLN A 42 -0.70 12.05 4.90
CA GLN A 42 -1.71 12.76 4.10
C GLN A 42 -1.15 13.93 3.28
N GLY A 43 0.12 14.33 3.48
CA GLY A 43 0.69 15.53 2.84
C GLY A 43 0.53 15.60 1.31
N ASN A 44 0.63 14.47 0.61
CA ASN A 44 0.46 14.39 -0.85
C ASN A 44 -0.86 13.70 -1.28
N VAL A 45 -1.78 13.45 -0.35
CA VAL A 45 -3.06 12.79 -0.65
C VAL A 45 -4.07 13.81 -1.16
N SER A 46 -3.95 14.17 -2.43
CA SER A 46 -4.84 15.11 -3.11
C SER A 46 -5.35 14.56 -4.44
N GLY A 47 -6.62 14.79 -4.78
CA GLY A 47 -7.22 14.33 -6.04
C GLY A 47 -8.75 14.21 -5.98
N THR A 48 -9.32 13.59 -7.00
CA THR A 48 -10.76 13.35 -7.13
C THR A 48 -11.03 11.87 -7.36
N ALA A 49 -11.91 11.29 -6.55
CA ALA A 49 -12.51 9.98 -6.78
C ALA A 49 -13.93 10.15 -7.33
N ARG A 50 -14.24 9.46 -8.42
CA ARG A 50 -15.60 9.37 -8.96
C ARG A 50 -16.24 8.10 -8.42
N LEU A 51 -17.40 8.23 -7.78
CA LEU A 51 -18.14 7.11 -7.19
C LEU A 51 -19.47 6.91 -7.93
N LYS A 52 -19.90 5.66 -8.03
CA LYS A 52 -21.26 5.27 -8.40
C LYS A 52 -21.98 4.78 -7.14
N LEU A 53 -23.14 5.34 -6.87
CA LEU A 53 -24.00 4.98 -5.75
C LEU A 53 -25.23 4.28 -6.31
N TYR A 54 -25.49 3.06 -5.86
CA TYR A 54 -26.62 2.29 -6.36
C TYR A 54 -27.14 1.33 -5.30
N LYS A 55 -28.42 1.46 -4.92
CA LYS A 55 -29.14 0.58 -3.98
C LYS A 55 -28.32 0.25 -2.71
N GLY A 56 -27.75 1.26 -2.06
CA GLY A 56 -26.93 1.11 -0.86
C GLY A 56 -25.48 0.64 -1.11
N GLY A 57 -25.12 0.32 -2.35
CA GLY A 57 -23.76 0.00 -2.75
C GLY A 57 -22.98 1.23 -3.22
N ILE A 58 -21.67 1.21 -3.00
CA ILE A 58 -20.71 2.21 -3.45
C ILE A 58 -19.67 1.51 -4.32
N THR A 59 -19.39 2.05 -5.51
CA THR A 59 -18.34 1.55 -6.40
C THR A 59 -17.49 2.68 -6.93
N VAL A 60 -16.16 2.52 -6.89
CA VAL A 60 -15.23 3.50 -7.46
C VAL A 60 -15.24 3.37 -8.97
N ALA A 61 -15.66 4.43 -9.67
CA ALA A 61 -15.72 4.48 -11.13
C ALA A 61 -14.49 5.13 -11.79
N GLY A 62 -13.71 5.89 -11.03
CA GLY A 62 -12.49 6.52 -11.55
C GLY A 62 -11.75 7.33 -10.51
N ARG A 63 -10.46 7.59 -10.77
CA ARG A 63 -9.58 8.37 -9.90
C ARG A 63 -8.71 9.28 -10.77
N LYS A 64 -8.51 10.53 -10.35
CA LYS A 64 -7.54 11.46 -10.94
C LYS A 64 -6.86 12.26 -9.85
N SER A 65 -5.59 12.61 -10.05
CA SER A 65 -4.82 13.40 -9.09
C SER A 65 -3.70 14.15 -9.82
N PRO A 66 -3.45 15.43 -9.46
CA PRO A 66 -2.28 16.16 -9.98
C PRO A 66 -0.95 15.59 -9.43
N VAL A 67 -0.99 14.87 -8.32
CA VAL A 67 0.16 14.24 -7.65
C VAL A 67 0.06 12.71 -7.72
N SER A 68 -0.39 12.21 -8.86
CA SER A 68 -0.50 10.77 -9.12
C SER A 68 0.89 10.13 -9.18
N LEU A 69 1.08 9.06 -8.41
CA LEU A 69 2.25 8.17 -8.56
C LEU A 69 2.02 7.10 -9.64
N TYR A 70 0.79 7.00 -10.16
CA TYR A 70 0.50 6.13 -11.30
C TYR A 70 1.04 6.77 -12.57
N ARG A 71 1.88 6.00 -13.27
CA ARG A 71 2.56 6.37 -14.51
C ARG A 71 2.16 5.38 -15.60
N THR A 72 1.43 5.87 -16.60
CA THR A 72 0.86 5.03 -17.68
C THR A 72 1.94 4.39 -18.53
N ASP A 73 2.98 5.15 -18.88
CA ASP A 73 4.21 4.71 -19.57
C ASP A 73 4.83 3.45 -18.95
N PHE A 74 4.92 3.38 -17.62
CA PHE A 74 5.44 2.20 -16.91
C PHE A 74 4.44 1.04 -16.77
N ALA A 75 3.15 1.29 -17.00
CA ALA A 75 2.07 0.33 -16.79
C ALA A 75 1.51 -0.23 -18.11
N THR A 76 1.91 0.31 -19.27
CA THR A 76 1.45 -0.21 -20.57
C THR A 76 2.18 -1.50 -20.94
N PHE A 77 1.53 -2.32 -21.78
CA PHE A 77 2.17 -3.45 -22.46
C PHE A 77 2.76 -3.05 -23.82
N GLU A 78 2.69 -1.76 -24.17
CA GLU A 78 3.25 -1.26 -25.41
C GLU A 78 4.78 -1.19 -25.32
N LYS A 79 5.42 -1.24 -26.49
CA LYS A 79 6.84 -1.56 -26.62
C LYS A 79 7.70 -0.34 -26.27
N GLU A 80 7.94 -0.10 -24.99
CA GLU A 80 8.78 1.01 -24.55
C GLU A 80 9.96 0.61 -23.65
N THR A 81 11.05 1.35 -23.82
CA THR A 81 12.40 1.21 -23.25
C THR A 81 12.51 1.52 -21.75
N VAL A 82 11.39 1.75 -21.06
CA VAL A 82 11.39 2.36 -19.72
C VAL A 82 11.54 1.33 -18.59
N PHE A 83 11.20 0.05 -18.84
CA PHE A 83 11.33 -1.03 -17.86
C PHE A 83 12.05 -2.25 -18.46
N ASN A 84 13.18 -2.64 -17.86
CA ASN A 84 13.91 -3.84 -18.25
C ASN A 84 13.28 -5.09 -17.61
N GLN A 85 12.54 -5.85 -18.42
CA GLN A 85 11.86 -7.06 -17.96
C GLN A 85 12.82 -8.17 -17.46
N ALA A 86 14.10 -8.16 -17.90
CA ALA A 86 15.07 -9.15 -17.45
C ALA A 86 15.35 -9.07 -15.93
N ASP A 87 15.28 -7.86 -15.35
CA ASP A 87 15.55 -7.62 -13.93
C ASP A 87 14.53 -8.30 -13.02
N ALA A 88 13.30 -8.50 -13.51
CA ALA A 88 12.24 -9.21 -12.78
C ALA A 88 12.66 -10.64 -12.41
N THR A 89 13.44 -11.31 -13.27
CA THR A 89 13.92 -12.68 -12.99
C THR A 89 14.81 -12.72 -11.76
N GLY A 90 15.75 -11.76 -11.64
CA GLY A 90 16.63 -11.65 -10.49
C GLY A 90 15.84 -11.31 -9.22
N PHE A 91 14.94 -10.33 -9.31
CA PHE A 91 14.08 -9.92 -8.21
C PHE A 91 13.23 -11.09 -7.66
N ILE A 92 12.58 -11.86 -8.55
CA ILE A 92 11.78 -13.04 -8.16
C ILE A 92 12.66 -14.09 -7.48
N LYS A 93 13.84 -14.39 -8.04
CA LYS A 93 14.75 -15.38 -7.47
C LYS A 93 15.18 -15.01 -6.05
N ILE A 94 15.54 -13.74 -5.80
CA ILE A 94 15.96 -13.25 -4.49
C ILE A 94 14.80 -13.30 -3.49
N ASN A 95 13.62 -12.79 -3.85
CA ASN A 95 12.45 -12.80 -2.96
C ASN A 95 11.96 -14.22 -2.62
N ALA A 96 12.04 -15.15 -3.58
CA ALA A 96 11.64 -16.53 -3.38
C ALA A 96 12.66 -17.35 -2.58
N LEU A 97 13.91 -16.88 -2.42
CA LEU A 97 14.99 -17.64 -1.79
C LEU A 97 14.61 -18.13 -0.39
N ARG A 98 14.03 -17.25 0.44
CA ARG A 98 13.57 -17.62 1.80
C ARG A 98 12.53 -18.75 1.79
N LEU A 99 11.66 -18.80 0.78
CA LEU A 99 10.63 -19.82 0.64
C LEU A 99 11.23 -21.16 0.20
N LYS A 100 12.19 -21.11 -0.73
CA LYS A 100 12.93 -22.30 -1.20
C LYS A 100 13.69 -22.96 -0.04
N ILE A 101 14.43 -22.18 0.75
CA ILE A 101 15.16 -22.68 1.92
C ILE A 101 14.20 -23.33 2.92
N ARG A 102 13.08 -22.66 3.23
CA ARG A 102 12.05 -23.22 4.13
C ARG A 102 11.51 -24.56 3.63
N SER A 103 11.28 -24.71 2.33
CA SER A 103 10.81 -25.97 1.74
C SER A 103 11.88 -27.08 1.85
N MET A 104 13.14 -26.78 1.55
CA MET A 104 14.25 -27.74 1.68
C MET A 104 14.40 -28.27 3.12
N LEU A 105 14.28 -27.38 4.11
CA LEU A 105 14.35 -27.76 5.53
C LEU A 105 13.16 -28.64 5.96
N LYS A 106 11.95 -28.39 5.42
CA LYS A 106 10.79 -29.25 5.68
C LYS A 106 10.97 -30.65 5.10
N ASN A 107 11.46 -30.76 3.86
CA ASN A 107 11.66 -32.04 3.18
C ASN A 107 12.80 -32.88 3.78
N ARG A 108 13.70 -32.27 4.57
CA ARG A 108 14.75 -32.97 5.34
C ARG A 108 14.26 -33.61 6.65
N LYS A 109 13.09 -33.21 7.13
CA LYS A 109 12.51 -33.68 8.40
C LYS A 109 11.39 -34.71 8.24
N GLY A 110 11.11 -35.13 7.00
CA GLY A 110 10.27 -36.29 6.68
C GLY A 110 11.12 -37.36 6.02
#